data_AF-A0A2E7CL15-F1
#
_entry.id   AF-A0A2E7CL15-F1
#
_cell.length_a   1.000
_cell.length_b   1.000
_cell.length_c   1.000
_cell.angle_alpha   90.00
_cell.angle_beta   90.00
_cell.angle_gamma   90.00
#
_symmetry.space_group_name_H-M   'P 1'
#
loop_
_entity.id
_entity.type
_entity.pdbx_description
1 polymer ?
#
loop_
_entity_poly.entity_id
_entity_poly.type
_entity_poly.pdbx_seq_one_letter_code
_entity_poly.pdbx_strand_id
1 'polypeptide(L)'
;MLPSSSIKQYLSLATRRSIIKRGLGFSIIVGSILVIINHGDRLNSDDIAQIPIYKVLLTYLVPYVVSSLSSIQAHLNQNTAENTKE
;
A
#
# COMPACT_ATOMS: atom_id res chain seq x y z
N MET A 1 -12.80 -14.44 12.37
CA MET A 1 -13.80 -13.38 12.60
C MET A 1 -13.16 -12.39 13.57
N LEU A 2 -12.78 -11.19 13.11
CA LEU A 2 -12.13 -10.20 13.99
C LEU A 2 -13.20 -9.59 14.93
N PRO A 3 -12.92 -9.44 16.23
CA PRO A 3 -13.83 -8.77 17.15
C PRO A 3 -14.14 -7.35 16.63
N SER A 4 -15.36 -6.85 16.84
CA SER A 4 -15.81 -5.55 16.31
C SER A 4 -14.97 -4.35 16.81
N SER A 5 -14.32 -4.48 17.97
CA SER A 5 -13.32 -3.54 18.49
C SER A 5 -12.07 -3.47 17.62
N SER A 6 -11.62 -4.60 17.07
CA SER A 6 -10.45 -4.69 16.20
C SER A 6 -10.68 -4.02 14.85
N ILE A 7 -11.88 -4.11 14.27
CA ILE A 7 -12.18 -3.49 12.96
C ILE A 7 -12.10 -1.96 13.05
N LYS A 8 -12.68 -1.36 14.10
CA LYS A 8 -12.60 0.08 14.34
C LYS A 8 -11.16 0.55 14.54
N GLN A 9 -10.36 -0.23 15.27
CA GLN A 9 -8.94 0.06 15.48
C GLN A 9 -8.16 -0.02 14.16
N TYR A 10 -8.39 -1.04 13.34
CA TYR A 10 -7.81 -1.18 12.00
C TYR A 10 -8.14 0.03 11.11
N LEU A 11 -9.41 0.43 11.03
CA LEU A 11 -9.84 1.59 10.23
C LEU A 11 -9.24 2.90 10.75
N SER A 12 -9.17 3.08 12.07
CA SER A 12 -8.53 4.23 12.69
C SER A 12 -7.03 4.30 12.37
N LEU A 13 -6.33 3.17 12.37
CA LEU A 13 -4.93 3.08 12.00
C LEU A 13 -4.73 3.32 10.50
N ALA A 14 -5.53 2.70 9.66
CA ALA A 14 -5.47 2.85 8.20
C ALA A 14 -5.63 4.31 7.74
N THR A 15 -6.38 5.11 8.50
CA THR A 15 -6.59 6.54 8.23
C THR A 15 -5.54 7.46 8.87
N ARG A 16 -4.55 6.92 9.58
CA ARG A 16 -3.47 7.73 10.16
C ARG A 16 -2.61 8.36 9.06
N ARG A 17 -2.37 9.67 9.18
CA ARG A 17 -1.53 10.44 8.26
C ARG A 17 -0.13 9.84 8.07
N SER A 18 0.46 9.26 9.12
CA SER A 18 1.77 8.59 9.02
C SER A 18 1.75 7.37 8.09
N ILE A 19 0.71 6.56 8.17
CA ILE A 19 0.52 5.36 7.34
C ILE A 19 0.23 5.76 5.90
N ILE A 20 -0.67 6.73 5.69
CA ILE A 20 -1.01 7.23 4.35
C ILE A 20 0.22 7.84 3.65
N LYS A 21 0.97 8.72 4.34
CA LYS A 21 2.16 9.37 3.76
C LYS A 21 3.24 8.35 3.38
N ARG A 22 3.50 7.37 4.26
CA ARG A 22 4.44 6.28 3.97
C ARG A 22 3.97 5.45 2.79
N GLY A 23 2.72 5.01 2.80
CA GLY A 23 2.14 4.21 1.73
C GLY A 23 2.21 4.93 0.38
N LEU A 24 1.89 6.23 0.35
CA LEU A 24 1.97 7.03 -0.87
C LEU A 24 3.41 7.20 -1.38
N GLY A 25 4.37 7.41 -0.48
CA GLY A 25 5.79 7.48 -0.85
C GLY A 25 6.31 6.18 -1.46
N PHE A 26 5.99 5.04 -0.84
CA PHE A 26 6.29 3.72 -1.40
C PHE A 26 5.58 3.49 -2.73
N SER A 27 4.31 3.89 -2.83
CA SER A 27 3.52 3.79 -4.06
C SER A 27 4.18 4.53 -5.22
N ILE A 28 4.64 5.76 -5.01
CA ILE A 28 5.31 6.54 -6.04
C ILE A 28 6.63 5.86 -6.45
N ILE A 29 7.52 5.56 -5.50
CA ILE A 29 8.86 5.03 -5.82
C ILE A 29 8.76 3.64 -6.46
N VAL A 30 8.12 2.70 -5.75
CA VAL A 30 8.03 1.30 -6.20
C VAL A 30 7.09 1.18 -7.39
N GLY A 31 5.99 1.94 -7.42
CA GLY A 31 5.06 1.95 -8.53
C GLY A 31 5.68 2.47 -9.83
N SER A 32 6.50 3.53 -9.78
CA SER A 32 7.22 4.00 -10.97
C SER A 32 8.23 2.98 -11.47
N ILE A 33 8.96 2.30 -10.58
CA ILE A 33 9.85 1.19 -10.95
C ILE A 33 9.05 0.07 -11.62
N LEU A 34 7.93 -0.34 -11.02
CA LEU A 34 7.06 -1.39 -11.56
C LEU A 34 6.47 -1.02 -12.92
N VAL A 35 6.10 0.25 -13.16
CA VAL A 35 5.62 0.69 -14.47
C VAL A 35 6.73 0.56 -15.52
N ILE A 36 7.94 0.99 -15.20
CA ILE A 36 9.08 0.91 -16.13
C ILE A 36 9.39 -0.54 -16.49
N ILE A 37 9.45 -1.46 -15.51
CA ILE A 37 9.76 -2.87 -15.83
C ILE A 37 8.62 -3.59 -16.55
N ASN A 38 7.36 -3.26 -16.27
CA ASN A 38 6.20 -3.99 -16.82
C ASN A 38 5.72 -3.42 -18.16
N HIS A 39 5.96 -2.14 -18.42
CA HIS A 39 5.42 -1.45 -19.57
C HIS A 39 6.47 -0.59 -20.31
N GLY A 40 7.72 -0.51 -19.86
CA GLY A 40 8.76 0.35 -20.43
C GLY A 40 9.04 0.11 -21.91
N ASP A 41 9.01 -1.14 -22.37
CA ASP A 41 9.20 -1.47 -23.80
C ASP A 41 8.06 -0.94 -24.68
N ARG A 42 6.83 -0.96 -24.14
CA ARG A 42 5.62 -0.46 -24.80
C ARG A 42 5.52 1.06 -24.75
N LEU A 43 6.18 1.73 -23.79
CA LEU A 43 6.26 3.19 -23.73
C LEU A 43 7.06 3.81 -24.89
N ASN A 44 7.98 3.06 -25.50
CA ASN A 44 8.82 3.53 -26.61
C ASN A 44 8.33 3.08 -27.99
N SER A 45 7.23 2.31 -28.04
CA SER A 45 6.63 1.81 -29.27
C SER A 45 5.35 2.59 -29.58
N ASP A 46 4.86 2.59 -30.82
CA ASP A 46 3.53 3.15 -31.19
C ASP A 46 2.34 2.48 -30.45
N ASP A 47 2.63 1.50 -29.60
CA ASP A 47 1.70 0.63 -28.87
C ASP A 47 1.31 1.15 -27.48
N ILE A 48 1.67 2.40 -27.12
CA ILE A 48 1.28 3.04 -25.84
C ILE A 48 -0.24 2.97 -25.64
N ALA A 49 -1.01 3.11 -26.72
CA ALA A 49 -2.48 3.04 -26.70
C ALA A 49 -3.02 1.67 -26.23
N GLN A 50 -2.21 0.61 -26.26
CA GLN A 50 -2.61 -0.73 -25.82
C GLN A 50 -2.29 -1.01 -24.36
N ILE A 51 -1.62 -0.12 -23.63
CA ILE A 51 -1.39 -0.29 -22.20
C ILE A 51 -2.71 -0.03 -21.46
N PRO A 52 -3.35 -1.04 -20.86
CA PRO A 52 -4.61 -0.81 -20.18
C PRO A 52 -4.38 -0.05 -18.87
N ILE A 53 -5.11 1.05 -18.69
CA ILE A 53 -4.97 1.98 -17.56
C ILE A 53 -5.07 1.27 -16.19
N TYR A 54 -5.91 0.23 -16.08
CA TYR A 54 -6.04 -0.50 -14.82
C TYR A 54 -4.75 -1.21 -14.39
N LYS A 55 -3.90 -1.67 -15.33
CA LYS A 55 -2.61 -2.28 -15.00
C LYS A 55 -1.65 -1.25 -14.42
N VAL A 56 -1.63 -0.05 -14.98
CA VAL A 56 -0.83 1.08 -14.48
C VAL A 56 -1.32 1.49 -13.09
N LEU A 57 -2.63 1.60 -12.88
CA LEU A 57 -3.19 1.88 -11.55
C LEU A 57 -2.81 0.81 -10.53
N LEU A 58 -2.85 -0.47 -10.92
CA LEU A 58 -2.52 -1.58 -10.04
C LEU A 58 -1.04 -1.58 -9.62
N THR A 59 -0.13 -1.17 -10.52
CA THR A 59 1.29 -1.01 -10.18
C THR A 59 1.56 0.04 -9.10
N TYR A 60 0.71 1.06 -8.95
CA TYR A 60 0.78 2.01 -7.83
C TYR A 60 -0.01 1.52 -6.61
N LEU A 61 -1.17 0.88 -6.83
CA LEU A 61 -2.05 0.45 -5.75
C LEU A 61 -1.43 -0.67 -4.91
N VAL A 62 -0.78 -1.65 -5.53
CA VAL A 62 -0.15 -2.77 -4.82
C VAL A 62 0.88 -2.31 -3.77
N PRO A 63 1.90 -1.50 -4.10
CA PRO A 63 2.87 -1.03 -3.11
C PRO A 63 2.25 -0.14 -2.02
N TYR A 64 1.21 0.63 -2.35
CA TYR A 64 0.45 1.38 -1.34
C TYR A 64 -0.22 0.46 -0.31
N VAL A 65 -0.97 -0.54 -0.80
CA VAL A 65 -1.73 -1.47 0.04
C VAL A 65 -0.81 -2.28 0.92
N VAL A 66 0.26 -2.84 0.36
CA VAL A 66 1.25 -3.63 1.13
C VAL A 66 1.90 -2.79 2.21
N SER A 67 2.36 -1.56 1.89
CA SER A 67 2.97 -0.65 2.87
C SER A 67 2.00 -0.27 4.00
N SER A 68 0.74 -0.02 3.66
CA SER A 68 -0.31 0.31 4.64
C SER A 68 -0.61 -0.87 5.56
N LEU A 69 -0.85 -2.07 5.01
CA LEU A 69 -1.15 -3.28 5.79
C LEU A 69 0.01 -3.65 6.72
N SER A 70 1.25 -3.61 6.23
CA SER A 70 2.43 -3.88 7.07
C SER A 70 2.57 -2.86 8.21
N SER A 71 2.31 -1.57 7.93
CA SER A 71 2.37 -0.53 8.97
C SER A 71 1.28 -0.72 10.02
N ILE A 72 0.05 -1.05 9.61
CA ILE A 72 -1.06 -1.31 10.52
C ILE A 72 -0.76 -2.52 11.42
N GLN A 73 -0.28 -3.61 10.83
CA GLN A 73 0.06 -4.82 11.58
C GLN A 73 1.18 -4.55 12.62
N ALA A 74 2.20 -3.78 12.25
CA ALA A 74 3.28 -3.42 13.16
C ALA A 74 2.75 -2.64 14.37
N HIS A 75 1.87 -1.66 14.15
CA HIS A 75 1.28 -0.89 15.24
C HIS A 75 0.36 -1.71 16.15
N LEU A 76 -0.40 -2.67 15.59
CA LEU A 76 -1.24 -3.55 16.40
C LEU A 76 -0.41 -4.49 17.27
N ASN A 77 0.65 -5.07 16.72
CA ASN A 77 1.56 -5.94 17.46
C ASN A 77 2.27 -5.20 18.61
N GLN A 78 2.63 -3.93 18.41
CA GLN A 78 3.20 -3.09 19.47
C GLN A 78 2.21 -2.85 20.61
N ASN A 79 0.95 -2.53 20.28
CA ASN A 79 -0.10 -2.28 21.27
C ASN A 79 -0.37 -3.53 22.13
N THR A 80 -0.39 -4.73 21.53
CA THR A 80 -0.54 -5.98 22.30
C THR A 80 0.63 -6.25 23.24
N ALA A 81 1.86 -5.93 22.81
CA ALA A 81 3.07 -6.11 23.62
C ALA A 81 3.16 -5.13 24.81
N GLU A 82 2.59 -3.93 24.69
CA GLU A 82 2.48 -2.98 25.80
C GLU A 82 1.45 -3.44 26.85
N ASN A 83 0.27 -3.89 26.42
CA ASN A 83 -0.79 -4.37 27.33
C ASN A 83 -0.44 -5.66 28.10
N THR A 84 0.58 -6.42 27.67
CA THR A 84 1.02 -7.64 28.37
C THR A 84 2.04 -7.33 29.49
N LYS A 85 2.54 -6.09 29.57
CA LYS A 85 3.53 -5.66 30.56
C LYS A 85 2.93 -4.96 31.79
N GLU A 86 1.63 -4.68 31.77
CA GLU A 86 0.84 -4.21 32.91
C GLU A 86 0.16 -5.38 33.63
#